data_AF-A0A949PEE3-F1
#
_entry.id   AF-A0A949PEE3-F1
#
_cell.length_a   1.000
_cell.length_b   1.000
_cell.length_c   1.000
_cell.angle_alpha   90.00
_cell.angle_beta   90.00
_cell.angle_gamma   90.00
#
_symmetry.space_group_name_H-M   'P 1'
#
loop_
_entity.id
_entity.type
_entity.pdbx_description
1 polymer ?
#
loop_
_entity_poly.entity_id
_entity_poly.type
_entity_poly.pdbx_seq_one_letter_code
_entity_poly.pdbx_strand_id
1 'polypeptide(L)'
;MIQNIEVTDNFKKMTKKAILSIVLFVIIYLLILSISIAITLFCFYSGFLIITIKPSLLLIVLGGGIVSLGLILIIFLLKFMFKKHKMDRSHLIEITRKDEPQLFNFIDGI
;
A
#
# COMPACT_ATOMS: atom_id res chain seq x y z
N MET A 1 8.89 35.54 21.36
CA MET A 1 10.19 35.17 20.75
C MET A 1 9.99 33.79 20.13
N ILE A 2 10.09 33.65 18.81
CA ILE A 2 9.85 32.36 18.15
C ILE A 2 11.10 31.51 18.39
N GLN A 3 10.99 30.50 19.26
CA GLN A 3 12.08 29.61 19.62
C GLN A 3 12.40 28.74 18.40
N ASN A 4 13.61 28.89 17.84
CA ASN A 4 14.06 28.13 16.69
C ASN A 4 14.40 26.71 17.17
N ILE A 5 13.54 25.76 16.87
CA ILE A 5 13.67 24.37 17.31
C ILE A 5 14.75 23.73 16.42
N GLU A 6 15.98 23.65 16.92
CA GLU A 6 17.07 23.04 16.17
C GLU A 6 16.87 21.52 16.11
N VAL A 7 16.48 21.04 14.93
CA VAL A 7 16.31 19.61 14.66
C VAL A 7 17.64 18.87 14.82
N THR A 8 17.70 17.96 15.79
CA THR A 8 18.85 17.10 16.06
C THR A 8 19.22 16.30 14.80
N ASP A 9 20.51 16.09 14.55
CA ASP A 9 20.99 15.37 13.36
C ASP A 9 20.43 13.96 13.24
N ASN A 10 20.16 13.31 14.37
CA ASN A 10 19.53 11.99 14.40
C ASN A 10 18.10 12.02 13.83
N PHE A 11 17.33 13.08 14.12
CA PHE A 11 15.99 13.28 13.55
C PHE A 11 16.06 13.48 12.03
N LYS A 12 17.01 14.29 11.55
CA LYS A 12 17.24 14.50 10.11
C LYS A 12 17.63 13.18 9.41
N LYS A 13 18.47 12.35 10.04
CA LYS A 13 18.87 11.04 9.51
C LYS A 13 17.69 10.07 9.39
N MET A 14 16.86 9.98 10.44
CA MET A 14 15.66 9.15 10.43
C MET A 14 14.66 9.62 9.38
N THR A 15 14.47 10.95 9.26
CA THR A 15 13.59 11.55 8.24
C THR A 15 14.07 11.23 6.83
N LYS A 16 15.37 11.36 6.55
CA LYS A 16 15.95 10.96 5.25
C LYS A 16 15.71 9.49 4.94
N LYS A 17 15.87 8.60 5.92
CA LYS A 17 15.61 7.16 5.75
C LYS A 17 14.12 6.87 5.45
N ALA A 18 13.21 7.57 6.14
CA ALA A 18 11.78 7.46 5.88
C ALA A 18 11.43 7.94 4.47
N ILE A 19 11.93 9.12 4.05
CA ILE A 19 11.73 9.65 2.69
C ILE A 19 12.26 8.67 1.65
N LEU A 20 13.48 8.15 1.82
CA LEU A 20 14.06 7.16 0.91
C LEU A 20 13.19 5.91 0.79
N SER A 21 12.64 5.43 1.91
CA SER A 21 11.77 4.25 1.93
C SER A 21 10.45 4.51 1.19
N ILE A 22 9.87 5.71 1.35
CA ILE A 22 8.66 6.12 0.63
C ILE A 22 8.94 6.20 -0.87
N VAL A 23 10.04 6.84 -1.27
CA VAL A 23 10.43 6.96 -2.68
C VAL A 23 10.66 5.59 -3.31
N LEU A 24 11.40 4.71 -2.63
CA LEU A 24 11.64 3.34 -3.09
C LEU A 24 10.33 2.55 -3.25
N PHE A 25 9.42 2.67 -2.28
CA PHE A 25 8.10 2.06 -2.34
C PHE A 25 7.31 2.52 -3.58
N VAL A 26 7.30 3.83 -3.87
CA VAL A 26 6.63 4.38 -5.06
C VAL A 26 7.23 3.82 -6.35
N ILE A 27 8.56 3.77 -6.45
CA ILE A 27 9.25 3.25 -7.65
C ILE A 27 8.90 1.78 -7.88
N ILE A 28 9.02 0.94 -6.86
CA ILE A 28 8.70 -0.49 -6.94
C ILE A 28 7.22 -0.69 -7.29
N TYR A 29 6.33 0.09 -6.69
CA TYR A 29 4.91 0.01 -6.98
C TYR A 29 4.60 0.33 -8.45
N LEU A 30 5.19 1.40 -9.00
CA LEU A 30 5.03 1.74 -10.42
C LEU A 30 5.58 0.65 -11.35
N LEU A 31 6.70 0.04 -10.98
CA LEU A 31 7.28 -1.08 -11.72
C LEU A 31 6.35 -2.30 -11.72
N ILE A 32 5.84 -2.69 -10.56
CA ILE A 32 4.87 -3.79 -10.43
C ILE A 32 3.60 -3.47 -11.23
N LEU A 33 3.10 -2.23 -11.17
CA LEU A 33 1.92 -1.81 -11.92
C LEU A 33 2.13 -1.94 -13.44
N SER A 34 3.28 -1.51 -13.94
CA SER A 34 3.64 -1.63 -15.37
C SER A 34 3.70 -3.10 -15.81
N ILE A 35 4.38 -3.95 -15.04
CA ILE A 35 4.46 -5.39 -15.30
C ILE A 35 3.08 -6.03 -15.28
N SER A 36 2.22 -5.62 -14.34
CA SER A 36 0.86 -6.14 -14.19
C SER A 36 -0.03 -5.82 -15.39
N ILE A 37 0.14 -4.64 -15.99
CA ILE A 37 -0.53 -4.26 -17.24
C ILE A 37 -0.07 -5.17 -18.37
N ALA A 38 1.24 -5.38 -18.51
CA ALA A 38 1.80 -6.29 -19.52
C ALA A 38 1.31 -7.73 -19.36
N ILE A 39 1.31 -8.26 -18.12
CA ILE A 39 0.78 -9.59 -17.79
C ILE A 39 -0.70 -9.68 -18.13
N THR A 40 -1.48 -8.65 -17.84
CA THR A 40 -2.92 -8.66 -18.14
C THR A 40 -3.16 -8.75 -19.64
N LEU A 41 -2.47 -7.92 -20.45
CA LEU A 41 -2.55 -8.00 -21.91
C LEU A 41 -2.14 -9.40 -22.42
N PHE A 42 -1.09 -9.97 -21.85
CA PHE A 42 -0.64 -11.33 -22.16
C PHE A 42 -1.70 -12.40 -21.78
N CYS A 43 -2.37 -12.26 -20.65
CA CYS A 43 -3.48 -13.12 -20.24
C CYS A 43 -4.69 -12.99 -21.17
N PHE A 44 -5.03 -11.79 -21.62
CA PHE A 44 -6.08 -11.59 -22.62
C PHE A 44 -5.76 -12.27 -23.95
N TYR A 45 -4.52 -12.08 -24.45
CA TYR A 45 -4.08 -12.71 -25.70
C TYR A 45 -4.06 -14.24 -25.59
N SER A 46 -3.42 -14.78 -24.55
CA SER A 46 -3.32 -16.23 -24.35
C SER A 46 -4.66 -16.89 -24.04
N GLY A 47 -5.50 -16.25 -23.22
CA GLY A 47 -6.85 -16.73 -22.92
C GLY A 47 -7.74 -16.79 -24.17
N PHE A 48 -7.66 -15.79 -25.05
CA PHE A 48 -8.40 -15.81 -26.32
C PHE A 48 -7.89 -16.90 -27.26
N LEU A 49 -6.57 -17.07 -27.38
CA LEU A 49 -5.95 -18.09 -28.22
C LEU A 49 -6.35 -19.52 -27.78
N ILE A 50 -6.43 -19.77 -26.47
CA ILE A 50 -6.85 -21.07 -25.92
C ILE A 50 -8.30 -21.40 -26.32
N ILE A 51 -9.18 -20.40 -26.37
CA ILE A 51 -10.60 -20.59 -26.70
C ILE A 51 -10.78 -20.86 -28.20
N THR A 52 -9.95 -20.28 -29.08
CA THR A 52 -10.08 -20.43 -30.54
C THR A 52 -9.58 -21.76 -31.10
N ILE A 53 -8.68 -22.48 -30.40
CA ILE A 53 -8.14 -23.77 -30.89
C ILE A 53 -9.23 -24.84 -30.99
N LYS A 54 -10.03 -25.03 -29.93
CA LYS A 54 -11.17 -25.93 -29.94
C LYS A 54 -12.14 -25.50 -28.84
N PRO A 55 -13.40 -25.16 -29.15
CA PRO A 55 -14.36 -24.75 -28.13
C PRO A 55 -14.85 -25.98 -27.36
N SER A 56 -14.09 -26.37 -26.33
CA SER A 56 -14.49 -27.32 -25.30
C SER A 56 -14.83 -26.55 -24.03
N LEU A 57 -15.80 -27.05 -23.24
CA LEU A 57 -16.21 -26.44 -21.97
C LEU A 57 -15.01 -26.20 -21.04
N LEU A 58 -14.07 -27.16 -21.03
CA LEU A 58 -12.83 -27.06 -20.24
C LEU A 58 -11.93 -25.90 -20.71
N LEU A 59 -11.79 -25.69 -22.02
CA LEU A 59 -10.95 -24.61 -22.59
C LEU A 59 -11.58 -23.23 -22.38
N ILE A 60 -12.91 -23.13 -22.39
CA ILE A 60 -13.63 -21.90 -22.06
C ILE A 60 -13.39 -21.53 -20.59
N VAL A 61 -13.48 -22.51 -19.68
CA VAL A 61 -13.20 -22.30 -18.26
C VAL A 61 -11.73 -21.92 -18.03
N LEU A 62 -10.79 -22.59 -18.70
CA LEU A 62 -9.36 -22.28 -18.62
C LEU A 62 -9.04 -20.88 -19.15
N GLY A 63 -9.50 -20.56 -20.37
CA GLY A 63 -9.28 -19.25 -20.99
C GLY A 63 -9.92 -18.12 -20.19
N GLY A 64 -11.17 -18.30 -19.75
CA GLY A 64 -11.86 -17.36 -18.88
C GLY A 64 -11.15 -17.18 -17.53
N GLY A 65 -10.64 -18.27 -16.95
CA GLY A 65 -9.82 -18.25 -15.75
C GLY A 65 -8.56 -17.39 -15.91
N ILE A 66 -7.81 -17.59 -17.00
CA ILE A 66 -6.59 -16.82 -17.31
C ILE A 66 -6.89 -15.33 -17.48
N VAL A 67 -7.96 -14.98 -18.22
CA VAL A 67 -8.38 -13.58 -18.39
C VAL A 67 -8.80 -12.95 -17.06
N SER A 68 -9.60 -13.68 -16.27
CA SER A 68 -10.06 -13.20 -14.97
C SER A 68 -8.90 -12.97 -13.99
N LEU A 69 -7.86 -13.82 -14.03
CA LEU A 69 -6.68 -13.70 -13.19
C LEU A 69 -5.89 -12.43 -13.49
N GLY A 70 -5.67 -12.12 -14.77
CA GLY A 70 -5.06 -10.85 -15.18
C GLY A 70 -5.87 -9.63 -14.71
N LEU A 71 -7.20 -9.69 -14.87
CA LEU A 71 -8.07 -8.59 -14.46
C LEU A 71 -8.08 -8.38 -12.93
N ILE A 72 -8.20 -9.46 -12.15
CA ILE A 72 -8.16 -9.42 -10.68
C ILE A 72 -6.85 -8.81 -10.19
N LEU A 73 -5.74 -9.12 -10.85
CA LEU A 73 -4.41 -8.63 -10.48
C LEU A 73 -4.33 -7.09 -10.60
N ILE A 74 -4.78 -6.51 -11.72
CA ILE A 74 -4.84 -5.04 -11.87
C ILE A 74 -5.82 -4.41 -10.88
N ILE A 75 -7.03 -4.98 -10.74
CA ILE A 75 -8.04 -4.48 -9.81
C ILE A 75 -7.50 -4.46 -8.39
N PHE A 76 -6.79 -5.52 -7.97
CA PHE A 76 -6.20 -5.62 -6.64
C PHE A 76 -5.14 -4.54 -6.40
N LEU A 77 -4.24 -4.32 -7.36
CA LEU A 77 -3.20 -3.29 -7.24
C LEU A 77 -3.80 -1.88 -7.17
N LEU A 78 -4.73 -1.54 -8.06
CA LEU A 78 -5.40 -0.25 -8.03
C LEU A 78 -6.19 -0.07 -6.72
N LYS A 79 -6.95 -1.09 -6.30
CA LYS A 79 -7.71 -1.08 -5.05
C LYS A 79 -6.80 -0.89 -3.83
N PHE A 80 -5.62 -1.52 -3.83
CA PHE A 80 -4.64 -1.36 -2.76
C PHE A 80 -4.18 0.10 -2.63
N MET A 81 -3.91 0.78 -3.75
CA MET A 81 -3.47 2.19 -3.75
C MET A 81 -4.54 3.15 -3.20
N PHE A 82 -5.81 2.90 -3.53
CA PHE A 82 -6.91 3.78 -3.10
C PHE A 82 -7.49 3.42 -1.73
N LYS A 83 -7.11 2.28 -1.14
CA LYS A 83 -7.63 1.86 0.15
C LYS A 83 -6.97 2.63 1.29
N LYS A 84 -7.73 3.58 1.84
CA LYS A 84 -7.35 4.30 3.06
C LYS A 84 -7.20 3.31 4.22
N HIS A 85 -6.01 3.26 4.81
CA HIS A 85 -5.76 2.53 6.04
C HIS A 85 -6.12 3.45 7.22
N LYS A 86 -7.31 3.27 7.80
CA LYS A 86 -7.65 3.89 9.08
C LYS A 86 -7.06 3.01 10.18
N MET A 87 -6.13 3.54 10.97
CA MET A 87 -5.74 2.90 12.22
C MET A 87 -6.91 3.05 13.20
N ASP A 88 -7.48 1.94 13.62
CA ASP A 88 -8.53 1.94 14.64
C ASP A 88 -7.92 2.34 15.98
N ARG A 89 -8.27 3.53 16.46
CA ARG A 89 -7.84 4.08 17.74
C ARG A 89 -8.93 3.97 18.81
N SER A 90 -10.02 3.25 18.53
CA SER A 90 -11.18 3.16 19.43
C SER A 90 -10.86 2.45 20.76
N HIS A 91 -9.75 1.71 20.82
CA HIS A 91 -9.24 1.06 22.03
C HIS A 91 -8.35 1.97 22.89
N LEU A 92 -7.95 3.14 22.37
CA LEU A 92 -7.17 4.10 23.12
C LEU A 92 -8.13 4.96 23.95
N ILE A 93 -7.90 5.00 25.26
CA ILE A 93 -8.61 5.91 26.16
C ILE A 93 -7.88 7.26 26.18
N GLU A 94 -8.63 8.35 26.16
CA GLU A 94 -8.09 9.67 26.44
C GLU A 94 -7.81 9.76 27.95
N ILE A 95 -6.58 10.14 28.32
CA ILE A 95 -6.15 10.28 29.72
C ILE A 95 -5.94 11.76 30.00
N THR A 96 -6.54 12.28 31.07
CA THR A 96 -6.42 13.69 31.46
C THR A 96 -5.40 13.88 32.58
N ARG A 97 -5.01 15.13 32.82
CA ARG A 97 -4.12 15.54 33.94
C ARG A 97 -4.65 15.10 35.32
N LYS A 98 -5.96 14.88 35.44
CA LYS A 98 -6.59 14.38 36.67
C LYS A 98 -6.43 12.87 36.82
N ASP A 99 -6.40 12.14 35.70
CA ASP A 99 -6.35 10.68 35.69
C ASP A 99 -4.93 10.17 35.92
N GLU A 100 -3.92 10.83 35.33
CA GLU A 100 -2.50 10.49 35.49
C GLU A 100 -1.63 11.72 35.75
N PRO A 101 -1.71 12.33 36.96
CA PRO A 101 -0.97 13.56 37.26
C PRO A 101 0.55 13.37 37.20
N GLN A 102 1.07 12.18 37.52
CA GLN A 102 2.51 11.91 37.49
C GLN A 102 3.06 11.93 36.06
N LEU A 103 2.32 11.36 35.11
CA LEU A 103 2.70 11.35 33.69
C LEU A 103 2.74 12.78 33.13
N PHE A 104 1.72 13.58 33.42
CA PHE A 104 1.68 14.97 32.94
C PHE A 104 2.73 15.86 33.60
N ASN A 105 3.01 15.66 34.89
CA ASN A 105 4.10 16.38 35.58
C ASN A 105 5.47 16.03 34.99
N PHE A 106 5.68 14.77 34.57
CA PHE A 106 6.91 14.38 33.87
C PHE A 106 7.03 15.05 32.50
N ILE A 107 5.94 15.07 31.70
CA ILE A 107 5.94 15.70 30.37
C ILE A 107 6.17 17.21 30.47
N ASP A 108 5.51 17.89 31.41
CA ASP A 108 5.68 19.34 31.60
C ASP A 108 7.08 19.73 32.12
N GLY A 109 7.81 18.77 32.70
CA GLY A 109 9.16 18.96 33.21
C GLY A 109 10.29 18.75 32.19
N ILE A 110 9.95 18.40 30.94
CA ILE A 110 10.87 18.25 29.78
C ILE A 110 10.84 19.52 28.94
#